data_AF-A0A091PC53-F1
#
_entry.id   AF-A0A091PC53-F1
#
_cell.length_a   1.000
_cell.length_b   1.000
_cell.length_c   1.000
_cell.angle_alpha   90.00
_cell.angle_beta   90.00
_cell.angle_gamma   90.00
#
_symmetry.space_group_name_H-M   'P 1'
#
loop_
_entity.id
_entity.type
_entity.pdbx_description
1 polymer ?
#
loop_
_entity_poly.entity_id
_entity_poly.type
_entity_poly.pdbx_seq_one_letter_code
_entity_poly.pdbx_strand_id
1 'polypeptide(L)'
;ENREDMLSSRSNRLTEALEEANELFSGVSCAREAVLDAQLLVLVSNLGKEKANELHSDMTAFDSVVFAEDLLTFMGINRIEVEENDSDSEDVSGGYLPGDAWHKLGEEAGKYFRRAPSFHYMLGSFKSDPPVPRQRIERQKKAAGGEEKRAMPAQLKKMEESHQEATEKEVERILGLLQTHFKNDPDTPISFFDLVIDPNSFARTVENIFHVSFIIRDGFAQIKLDDDKLPIIEPSKDNERKENDNSAGARNQVVMSLNHQEWK
;
A
#
# COMPACT_ATOMS: atom_id res chain seq x y z
N GLU A 1 -9.18 9.14 21.69
CA GLU A 1 -7.82 9.38 22.25
C GLU A 1 -6.71 8.92 21.32
N ASN A 2 -6.32 7.64 21.23
CA ASN A 2 -5.15 7.24 20.39
C ASN A 2 -5.26 7.61 18.90
N ARG A 3 -6.46 7.59 18.30
CA ARG A 3 -6.64 7.89 16.87
C ARG A 3 -6.36 9.36 16.53
N GLU A 4 -6.85 10.28 17.35
CA GLU A 4 -6.65 11.73 17.15
C GLU A 4 -5.18 12.09 17.33
N ASP A 5 -4.53 11.45 18.28
CA ASP A 5 -3.10 11.56 18.54
C ASP A 5 -2.24 11.04 17.36
N MET A 6 -2.71 10.06 16.60
CA MET A 6 -2.03 9.57 15.39
C MET A 6 -2.26 10.48 14.17
N LEU A 7 -3.42 11.14 14.10
CA LEU A 7 -3.80 12.04 13.01
C LEU A 7 -3.16 13.43 13.15
N SER A 8 -2.87 13.89 14.37
CA SER A 8 -2.34 15.24 14.58
C SER A 8 -1.07 15.52 13.76
N SER A 9 -1.01 16.70 13.14
CA SER A 9 0.11 17.13 12.30
C SER A 9 1.42 17.35 13.09
N ARG A 10 1.32 17.57 14.40
CA ARG A 10 2.46 17.79 15.30
C ARG A 10 3.03 16.51 15.91
N SER A 11 2.34 15.37 15.78
CA SER A 11 2.77 14.11 16.36
C SER A 11 3.41 13.18 15.33
N ASN A 12 4.46 12.49 15.76
CA ASN A 12 5.14 11.44 14.99
C ASN A 12 4.68 10.03 15.41
N ARG A 13 3.55 9.91 16.11
CA ARG A 13 3.07 8.61 16.63
C ARG A 13 2.74 7.59 15.54
N LEU A 14 2.24 8.04 14.39
CA LEU A 14 1.98 7.15 13.25
C LEU A 14 3.28 6.55 12.69
N THR A 15 4.36 7.34 12.64
CA THR A 15 5.67 6.87 12.15
C THR A 15 6.36 5.99 13.18
N GLU A 16 6.29 6.34 14.47
CA GLU A 16 6.82 5.50 15.56
C GLU A 16 6.14 4.13 15.59
N ALA A 17 4.81 4.08 15.46
CA ALA A 17 4.06 2.83 15.41
C ALA A 17 4.41 1.97 14.18
N LEU A 18 4.75 2.60 13.05
CA LEU A 18 5.20 1.89 11.85
C LEU A 18 6.62 1.33 12.00
N GLU A 19 7.52 2.06 12.66
CA GLU A 19 8.87 1.60 12.97
C GLU A 19 8.83 0.41 13.95
N GLU A 20 8.02 0.50 15.01
CA GLU A 20 7.80 -0.60 15.95
C GLU A 20 7.26 -1.85 15.24
N ALA A 21 6.27 -1.67 14.35
CA ALA A 21 5.74 -2.76 13.54
C ALA A 21 6.80 -3.39 12.63
N ASN A 22 7.69 -2.58 12.04
CA ASN A 22 8.76 -3.06 11.17
C ASN A 22 9.81 -3.89 11.93
N GLU A 23 10.13 -3.51 13.18
CA GLU A 23 10.99 -4.33 14.04
C GLU A 23 10.34 -5.68 14.37
N LEU A 24 9.04 -5.67 14.72
CA LEU A 24 8.28 -6.88 15.03
C LEU A 24 8.09 -7.80 13.81
N PHE A 25 8.03 -7.22 12.60
CA PHE A 25 7.88 -7.98 11.36
C PHE A 25 9.01 -8.99 11.13
N SER A 26 10.22 -8.71 11.64
CA SER A 26 11.34 -9.64 11.55
C SER A 26 11.10 -11.00 12.22
N GLY A 27 10.17 -11.07 13.18
CA GLY A 27 9.81 -12.27 13.93
C GLY A 27 8.65 -13.09 13.34
N VAL A 28 8.08 -12.65 12.22
CA VAL A 28 6.87 -13.25 11.65
C VAL A 28 7.21 -14.56 10.96
N SER A 29 6.61 -15.65 11.43
CA SER A 29 6.92 -17.01 10.95
C SER A 29 5.69 -17.78 10.50
N CYS A 30 4.50 -17.40 10.98
CA CYS A 30 3.26 -18.06 10.65
C CYS A 30 2.38 -17.21 9.72
N ALA A 31 1.65 -17.88 8.81
CA ALA A 31 0.70 -17.22 7.92
C ALA A 31 -0.38 -16.41 8.68
N ARG A 32 -0.74 -16.82 9.89
CA ARG A 32 -1.71 -16.09 10.72
C ARG A 32 -1.16 -14.75 11.21
N GLU A 33 0.13 -14.68 11.51
CA GLU A 33 0.82 -13.44 11.94
C GLU A 33 0.96 -12.50 10.75
N ALA A 34 1.39 -13.01 9.59
CA ALA A 34 1.49 -12.24 8.35
C ALA A 34 0.15 -11.61 7.92
N VAL A 35 -0.98 -12.26 8.20
CA VAL A 35 -2.32 -11.69 7.97
C VAL A 35 -2.59 -10.48 8.87
N LEU A 36 -2.15 -10.52 10.13
CA LEU A 36 -2.30 -9.38 11.05
C LEU A 36 -1.41 -8.21 10.62
N ASP A 37 -0.20 -8.47 10.13
CA ASP A 37 0.67 -7.41 9.58
C ASP A 37 0.06 -6.77 8.34
N ALA A 38 -0.54 -7.57 7.46
CA ALA A 38 -1.26 -7.05 6.29
C ALA A 38 -2.43 -6.16 6.72
N GLN A 39 -3.18 -6.55 7.76
CA GLN A 39 -4.25 -5.72 8.32
C GLN A 39 -3.74 -4.41 8.92
N LEU A 40 -2.61 -4.47 9.65
CA LEU A 40 -1.96 -3.29 10.21
C LEU A 40 -1.52 -2.32 9.11
N LEU A 41 -0.88 -2.82 8.04
CA LEU A 41 -0.46 -2.00 6.90
C LEU A 41 -1.65 -1.29 6.22
N VAL A 42 -2.78 -1.99 6.07
CA VAL A 42 -4.02 -1.37 5.53
C VAL A 42 -4.51 -0.26 6.47
N LEU A 43 -4.50 -0.49 7.78
CA LEU A 43 -4.93 0.50 8.76
C LEU A 43 -4.02 1.73 8.79
N VAL A 44 -2.69 1.52 8.82
CA VAL A 44 -1.68 2.59 8.75
C VAL A 44 -1.79 3.37 7.44
N SER A 45 -2.02 2.69 6.31
CA SER A 45 -2.20 3.37 5.02
C SER A 45 -3.43 4.27 5.00
N ASN A 46 -4.54 3.81 5.59
CA ASN A 46 -5.75 4.61 5.71
C ASN A 46 -5.55 5.83 6.62
N LEU A 47 -4.88 5.65 7.75
CA LEU A 47 -4.52 6.75 8.66
C LEU A 47 -3.54 7.73 8.00
N GLY A 48 -2.56 7.23 7.25
CA GLY A 48 -1.62 8.05 6.47
C GLY A 48 -2.33 8.86 5.39
N LYS A 49 -3.33 8.28 4.72
CA LYS A 49 -4.20 9.00 3.78
C LYS A 49 -5.01 10.09 4.48
N GLU A 50 -5.60 9.79 5.64
CA GLU A 50 -6.39 10.75 6.41
C GLU A 50 -5.51 11.92 6.89
N LYS A 51 -4.34 11.62 7.46
CA LYS A 51 -3.33 12.62 7.83
C LYS A 51 -2.82 13.42 6.64
N ALA A 52 -2.60 12.78 5.48
CA ALA A 52 -2.20 13.48 4.26
C ALA A 52 -3.31 14.38 3.73
N ASN A 53 -4.57 13.99 3.85
CA ASN A 53 -5.72 14.82 3.49
C ASN A 53 -5.90 16.00 4.45
N GLU A 54 -5.60 15.81 5.74
CA GLU A 54 -5.57 16.89 6.74
C GLU A 54 -4.40 17.86 6.47
N LEU A 55 -3.25 17.36 6.00
CA LEU A 55 -2.17 18.20 5.48
C LEU A 55 -2.55 18.93 4.18
N HIS A 56 -3.47 18.36 3.39
CA HIS A 56 -4.00 18.93 2.15
C HIS A 56 -5.35 19.63 2.34
N SER A 57 -5.72 20.04 3.57
CA SER A 57 -6.92 20.84 3.81
C SER A 57 -6.70 22.29 3.36
N ASP A 58 -6.54 22.47 2.05
CA ASP A 58 -6.05 23.69 1.42
C ASP A 58 -4.67 24.11 1.96
N MET A 59 -3.80 24.59 1.09
CA MET A 59 -2.85 25.59 1.55
C MET A 59 -3.71 26.73 2.05
N THR A 60 -4.04 26.74 3.37
CA THR A 60 -4.91 27.70 4.09
C THR A 60 -5.25 28.82 3.15
N ALA A 61 -6.41 28.73 2.45
CA ALA A 61 -6.71 29.56 1.28
C ALA A 61 -6.16 30.96 1.54
N PHE A 62 -5.07 31.33 0.86
CA PHE A 62 -4.16 32.38 1.33
C PHE A 62 -4.97 33.59 1.76
N ASP A 63 -5.08 33.79 3.07
CA ASP A 63 -5.87 34.87 3.61
C ASP A 63 -4.99 36.11 3.54
N SER A 64 -5.19 36.87 2.46
CA SER A 64 -4.43 38.08 2.19
C SER A 64 -4.60 39.12 3.29
N VAL A 65 -5.70 39.08 4.05
CA VAL A 65 -5.99 40.02 5.12
C VAL A 65 -5.19 39.63 6.37
N VAL A 66 -5.28 38.37 6.81
CA VAL A 66 -4.51 37.88 7.97
C VAL A 66 -3.01 38.01 7.71
N PHE A 67 -2.54 37.64 6.51
CA PHE A 67 -1.14 37.81 6.14
C PHE A 67 -0.69 39.27 6.20
N ALA A 68 -1.53 40.21 5.75
CA ALA A 68 -1.20 41.63 5.82
C ALA A 68 -1.14 42.14 7.27
N GLU A 69 -2.03 41.69 8.15
CA GLU A 69 -2.02 42.04 9.57
C GLU A 69 -0.79 41.50 10.30
N ASP A 70 -0.44 40.24 10.07
CA ASP A 70 0.76 39.61 10.63
C ASP A 70 2.03 40.30 10.10
N LEU A 71 2.05 40.67 8.82
CA LEU A 71 3.15 41.40 8.20
C LEU A 71 3.34 42.79 8.81
N LEU A 72 2.25 43.52 9.04
CA LEU A 72 2.29 44.83 9.71
C LEU A 72 2.77 44.70 11.16
N THR A 73 2.32 43.66 11.86
CA THR A 73 2.77 43.34 13.22
C THR A 73 4.28 43.04 13.24
N PHE A 74 4.76 42.21 12.31
CA PHE A 74 6.19 41.93 12.13
C PHE A 74 7.01 43.19 11.79
N MET A 75 6.45 44.11 11.00
CA MET A 75 7.04 45.41 10.70
C MET A 75 7.05 46.38 11.89
N GLY A 76 6.44 46.02 13.02
CA GLY A 76 6.42 46.80 14.25
C GLY A 76 5.22 47.72 14.41
N ILE A 77 4.14 47.51 13.64
CA ILE A 77 2.86 48.21 13.86
C ILE A 77 2.00 47.36 14.80
N ASN A 78 1.96 47.74 16.08
CA ASN A 78 0.94 47.26 17.01
C ASN A 78 -0.24 48.24 17.00
N ARG A 79 -1.30 47.92 16.25
CA ARG A 79 -2.52 48.75 16.20
C ARG A 79 -3.20 48.98 17.56
N ILE A 80 -2.86 48.18 18.57
CA ILE A 80 -3.42 48.26 19.92
C ILE A 80 -2.81 49.42 20.74
N GLU A 81 -1.62 49.92 20.38
CA GLU A 81 -0.93 50.97 21.15
C GLU A 81 -1.16 52.39 20.61
N VAL A 82 -1.87 52.55 19.49
CA VAL A 82 -2.04 53.86 18.82
C VAL A 82 -3.25 54.64 19.36
N GLU A 83 -4.15 54.04 20.14
CA GLU A 83 -5.33 54.74 20.67
C GLU A 83 -5.06 55.64 21.91
N GLU A 84 -3.84 55.71 22.46
CA GLU A 84 -3.58 56.51 23.68
C GLU A 84 -2.74 57.79 23.49
N ASN A 85 -2.34 58.17 22.27
CA ASN A 85 -1.63 59.44 22.04
C ASN A 85 -2.33 60.33 21.02
N ASP A 86 -3.52 60.82 21.39
CA ASP A 86 -4.03 62.10 20.89
C ASP A 86 -3.10 63.21 21.41
N SER A 87 -2.05 63.51 20.64
CA SER A 87 -1.35 64.78 20.72
C SER A 87 -1.38 65.41 19.35
N ASP A 88 -2.25 66.41 19.21
CA ASP A 88 -2.35 67.34 18.08
C ASP A 88 -0.95 67.85 17.68
N SER A 89 -0.39 67.28 16.63
CA SER A 89 0.68 67.91 15.86
C SER A 89 0.47 67.60 14.39
N GLU A 90 -0.28 68.49 13.73
CA GLU A 90 -0.20 68.74 12.30
C GLU A 90 1.28 68.85 11.87
N ASP A 91 1.63 68.19 10.77
CA ASP A 91 2.92 68.21 10.07
C ASP A 91 3.97 67.15 10.46
N VAL A 92 3.78 65.90 10.00
CA VAL A 92 4.86 65.13 9.34
C VAL A 92 4.22 64.20 8.30
N SER A 93 4.61 64.33 7.02
CA SER A 93 4.38 63.34 5.96
C SER A 93 5.18 62.04 6.17
N GLY A 94 5.16 61.50 7.39
CA GLY A 94 5.80 60.24 7.78
C GLY A 94 4.81 59.11 7.56
N GLY A 95 5.11 58.21 6.64
CA GLY A 95 4.20 57.10 6.33
C GLY A 95 3.83 56.28 7.56
N TYR A 96 2.67 55.63 7.51
CA TYR A 96 2.10 54.74 8.53
C TYR A 96 3.02 53.60 9.03
N LEU A 97 4.21 53.44 8.45
CA LEU A 97 5.17 52.37 8.74
C LEU A 97 6.40 52.94 9.45
N PRO A 98 6.95 52.24 10.47
CA PRO A 98 8.27 52.55 11.02
C PRO A 98 9.33 52.64 9.91
N GLY A 99 10.29 53.56 10.05
CA GLY A 99 11.33 53.78 9.03
C GLY A 99 12.20 52.55 8.72
N ASP A 100 12.24 51.56 9.62
CA ASP A 100 12.98 50.31 9.48
C ASP A 100 12.10 49.10 9.07
N ALA A 101 10.79 49.30 8.86
CA ALA A 101 9.83 48.24 8.54
C ALA A 101 10.26 47.39 7.34
N TRP A 102 10.62 48.05 6.23
CA TRP A 102 11.06 47.36 5.01
C TRP A 102 12.43 46.70 5.16
N HIS A 103 13.29 47.22 6.04
CA HIS A 103 14.59 46.62 6.31
C HIS A 103 14.42 45.29 7.06
N LYS A 104 13.58 45.26 8.11
CA LYS A 104 13.23 44.03 8.85
C LYS A 104 12.63 42.96 7.94
N LEU A 105 11.67 43.35 7.10
CA LEU A 105 11.09 42.42 6.12
C LEU A 105 12.16 41.92 5.12
N GLY A 106 12.98 42.82 4.59
CA GLY A 106 14.01 42.47 3.63
C GLY A 106 15.07 41.51 4.18
N GLU A 107 15.47 41.70 5.44
CA GLU A 107 16.41 40.82 6.14
C GLU A 107 15.86 39.39 6.29
N GLU A 108 14.59 39.25 6.68
CA GLU A 108 13.96 37.95 6.85
C GLU A 108 13.69 37.28 5.49
N ALA A 109 13.13 38.02 4.53
CA ALA A 109 12.84 37.51 3.19
C ALA A 109 14.11 37.09 2.44
N GLY A 110 15.23 37.80 2.64
CA GLY A 110 16.51 37.55 1.99
C GLY A 110 17.04 36.12 2.18
N LYS A 111 16.72 35.47 3.31
CA LYS A 111 17.13 34.08 3.62
C LYS A 111 16.54 33.05 2.66
N TYR A 112 15.38 33.37 2.06
CA TYR A 112 14.64 32.47 1.18
C TYR A 112 14.89 32.78 -0.30
N PHE A 113 15.50 33.92 -0.63
CA PHE A 113 15.89 34.25 -1.99
C PHE A 113 17.26 33.65 -2.34
N ARG A 114 17.28 32.75 -3.32
CA ARG A 114 18.53 32.29 -3.95
C ARG A 114 19.03 33.35 -4.94
N ARG A 115 19.61 34.44 -4.42
CA ARG A 115 20.15 35.51 -5.26
C ARG A 115 21.36 35.01 -6.04
N ALA A 116 21.28 35.04 -7.36
CA ALA A 116 22.43 34.71 -8.22
C ALA A 116 23.56 35.74 -8.01
N PRO A 117 24.84 35.32 -8.03
CA PRO A 117 25.95 36.24 -7.94
C PRO A 117 25.87 37.30 -9.04
N SER A 118 25.94 38.58 -8.67
CA SER A 118 26.10 39.65 -9.64
C SER A 118 27.54 39.64 -10.17
N PHE A 119 27.71 39.43 -11.46
CA PHE A 119 29.01 39.60 -12.10
C PHE A 119 29.24 41.09 -12.39
N HIS A 120 30.39 41.61 -11.98
CA HIS A 120 30.80 42.96 -12.30
C HIS A 120 31.30 42.97 -13.75
N TYR A 121 30.75 43.84 -14.60
CA TYR A 121 31.27 44.07 -15.94
C TYR A 121 32.56 44.92 -15.86
N MET A 122 33.67 44.32 -15.44
CA MET A 122 35.01 44.93 -15.55
C MET A 122 35.77 44.39 -16.76
N LEU A 123 35.14 44.45 -17.93
CA LEU A 123 35.84 44.46 -19.22
C LEU A 123 35.35 45.71 -19.94
N GLY A 124 36.24 46.69 -20.07
CA GLY A 124 35.96 48.02 -20.63
C GLY A 124 35.29 47.97 -21.99
N SER A 125 34.71 49.11 -22.40
CA SER A 125 33.93 49.27 -23.63
C SER A 125 34.64 48.63 -24.83
N PHE A 126 34.24 47.41 -25.17
CA PHE A 126 34.58 46.84 -26.47
C PHE A 126 33.97 47.78 -27.50
N LYS A 127 34.80 48.27 -28.42
CA LYS A 127 34.32 48.98 -29.61
C LYS A 127 33.24 48.10 -30.24
N SER A 128 32.01 48.57 -30.18
CA SER A 128 30.84 47.86 -30.64
C SER A 128 30.74 48.05 -32.15
N ASP A 129 31.46 47.22 -32.90
CA ASP A 129 30.95 46.86 -34.22
C ASP A 129 29.64 46.10 -33.96
N PRO A 130 28.50 46.52 -34.52
CA PRO A 130 27.23 45.88 -34.27
C PRO A 130 27.34 44.39 -34.66
N PRO A 131 27.03 43.45 -33.74
CA PRO A 131 27.16 42.03 -34.03
C PRO A 131 26.23 41.68 -35.19
N VAL A 132 26.77 40.95 -36.17
CA VAL A 132 26.01 40.46 -37.33
C VAL A 132 24.74 39.76 -36.81
N PRO A 133 23.53 40.16 -37.28
CA PRO A 133 22.29 39.60 -36.77
C PRO A 133 22.28 38.09 -37.00
N ARG A 134 22.42 37.32 -35.93
CA ARG A 134 22.29 35.86 -36.00
C ARG A 134 20.83 35.55 -36.22
N GLN A 135 20.55 34.83 -37.31
CA GLN A 135 19.21 34.33 -37.62
C GLN A 135 18.68 33.56 -36.41
N ARG A 136 17.55 34.02 -35.89
CA ARG A 136 16.85 33.40 -34.77
C ARG A 136 16.46 31.99 -35.18
N ILE A 137 17.16 30.99 -34.66
CA ILE A 137 16.71 29.60 -34.77
C ILE A 137 15.43 29.51 -33.94
N GLU A 138 14.29 29.33 -34.62
CA GLU A 138 13.03 29.00 -33.97
C GLU A 138 13.23 27.71 -33.17
N ARG A 139 13.17 27.84 -31.84
CA ARG A 139 13.08 26.66 -30.98
C ARG A 139 11.75 25.99 -31.33
N GLN A 140 11.82 24.85 -31.99
CA GLN A 140 10.67 23.96 -32.09
C GLN A 140 10.14 23.75 -30.68
N LYS A 141 8.90 24.20 -30.45
CA LYS A 141 8.17 23.95 -29.22
C LYS A 141 8.18 22.44 -29.03
N LYS A 142 8.84 21.95 -27.96
CA LYS A 142 8.67 20.56 -27.54
C LYS A 142 7.17 20.34 -27.42
N ALA A 143 6.63 19.43 -28.24
CA ALA A 143 5.28 18.94 -28.05
C ALA A 143 5.14 18.51 -26.58
N ALA A 144 4.01 18.85 -25.96
CA ALA A 144 3.66 18.34 -24.65
C ALA A 144 3.85 16.82 -24.69
N GLY A 145 4.82 16.33 -23.92
CA GLY A 145 4.95 14.89 -23.68
C GLY A 145 3.59 14.45 -23.15
N GLY A 146 3.00 13.47 -23.83
CA GLY A 146 1.71 12.91 -23.41
C GLY A 146 1.79 12.59 -21.93
N GLU A 147 0.71 12.92 -21.21
CA GLU A 147 0.51 12.46 -19.85
C GLU A 147 0.78 10.96 -19.83
N GLU A 148 1.96 10.57 -19.32
CA GLU A 148 2.15 9.24 -18.80
C GLU A 148 1.16 9.15 -17.65
N LYS A 149 0.00 8.58 -17.96
CA LYS A 149 -0.93 8.06 -16.97
C LYS A 149 -0.06 7.23 -16.04
N ARG A 150 0.22 7.77 -14.86
CA ARG A 150 0.73 6.98 -13.74
C ARG A 150 -0.12 5.73 -13.72
N ALA A 151 0.50 4.61 -14.08
CA ALA A 151 -0.17 3.33 -14.02
C ALA A 151 -0.41 3.06 -12.54
N MET A 152 -1.61 3.42 -12.09
CA MET A 152 -2.17 2.88 -10.85
C MET A 152 -2.00 1.37 -10.96
N PRO A 153 -1.37 0.69 -9.98
CA PRO A 153 -1.23 -0.76 -10.05
C PRO A 153 -2.64 -1.33 -10.22
N ALA A 154 -2.84 -2.04 -11.33
CA ALA A 154 -4.10 -2.70 -11.61
C ALA A 154 -4.41 -3.60 -10.41
N GLN A 155 -5.62 -3.47 -9.87
CA GLN A 155 -6.11 -4.27 -8.76
C GLN A 155 -5.79 -5.75 -9.02
N LEU A 156 -5.24 -6.39 -7.97
CA LEU A 156 -4.72 -7.76 -7.84
C LEU A 156 -5.71 -8.90 -8.17
N LYS A 157 -6.69 -8.71 -9.05
CA LYS A 157 -7.62 -9.77 -9.47
C LYS A 157 -6.94 -10.87 -10.30
N LYS A 158 -5.91 -10.51 -11.09
CA LYS A 158 -5.19 -11.47 -11.93
C LYS A 158 -4.38 -12.49 -11.14
N MET A 159 -3.97 -12.15 -9.91
CA MET A 159 -3.20 -13.07 -9.07
C MET A 159 -4.12 -14.12 -8.44
N GLU A 160 -5.31 -13.73 -7.97
CA GLU A 160 -6.34 -14.69 -7.51
C GLU A 160 -6.78 -15.63 -8.63
N GLU A 161 -7.05 -15.13 -9.84
CA GLU A 161 -7.38 -15.98 -11.00
C GLU A 161 -6.26 -16.97 -11.32
N SER A 162 -4.99 -16.53 -11.28
CA SER A 162 -3.84 -17.40 -11.52
C SER A 162 -3.68 -18.48 -10.45
N HIS A 163 -3.95 -18.18 -9.18
CA HIS A 163 -3.90 -19.18 -8.11
C HIS A 163 -5.09 -20.14 -8.21
N GLN A 164 -6.28 -19.64 -8.53
CA GLN A 164 -7.46 -20.46 -8.73
C GLN A 164 -7.25 -21.46 -9.88
N GLU A 165 -6.74 -21.00 -11.02
CA GLU A 165 -6.43 -21.86 -12.17
C GLU A 165 -5.34 -22.90 -11.83
N ALA A 166 -4.35 -22.53 -10.99
CA ALA A 166 -3.33 -23.47 -10.53
C ALA A 166 -3.93 -24.55 -9.59
N THR A 167 -4.83 -24.17 -8.68
CA THR A 167 -5.50 -25.13 -7.79
C THR A 167 -6.42 -26.10 -8.55
N GLU A 168 -7.11 -25.63 -9.59
CA GLU A 168 -7.97 -26.47 -10.43
C GLU A 168 -7.15 -27.50 -11.21
N LYS A 169 -6.04 -27.07 -11.82
CA LYS A 169 -5.11 -27.97 -12.53
C LYS A 169 -4.55 -29.06 -11.61
N GLU A 170 -4.25 -28.72 -10.37
CA GLU A 170 -3.69 -29.67 -9.41
C GLU A 170 -4.74 -30.69 -8.94
N VAL A 171 -5.99 -30.24 -8.72
CA VAL A 171 -7.12 -31.12 -8.43
C VAL A 171 -7.37 -32.11 -9.58
N GLU A 172 -7.39 -31.62 -10.83
CA GLU A 172 -7.54 -32.46 -12.03
C GLU A 172 -6.37 -33.46 -12.17
N ARG A 173 -5.13 -33.01 -11.90
CA ARG A 173 -3.94 -33.86 -11.94
C ARG A 173 -4.01 -35.00 -10.93
N ILE A 174 -4.36 -34.69 -9.67
CA ILE A 174 -4.48 -35.70 -8.59
C ILE A 174 -5.61 -36.67 -8.89
N LEU A 175 -6.77 -36.18 -9.34
CA LEU A 175 -7.88 -37.05 -9.76
C LEU A 175 -7.47 -37.98 -10.91
N GLY A 176 -6.75 -37.45 -11.90
CA GLY A 176 -6.22 -38.23 -13.03
C GLY A 176 -5.24 -39.34 -12.58
N LEU A 177 -4.38 -39.05 -11.59
CA LEU A 177 -3.50 -40.05 -10.98
C LEU A 177 -4.29 -41.13 -10.25
N LEU A 178 -5.26 -40.73 -9.42
CA LEU A 178 -6.12 -41.66 -8.67
C LEU A 178 -6.87 -42.61 -9.62
N GLN A 179 -7.47 -42.07 -10.67
CA GLN A 179 -8.20 -42.86 -11.67
C GLN A 179 -7.28 -43.77 -12.48
N THR A 180 -6.09 -43.30 -12.86
CA THR A 180 -5.11 -44.11 -13.61
C THR A 180 -4.61 -45.28 -12.78
N HIS A 181 -4.27 -45.03 -11.51
CA HIS A 181 -3.81 -46.08 -10.59
C HIS A 181 -4.89 -47.15 -10.38
N PHE A 182 -6.14 -46.73 -10.15
CA PHE A 182 -7.27 -47.65 -9.96
C PHE A 182 -7.63 -48.43 -11.24
N LYS A 183 -7.41 -47.86 -12.44
CA LYS A 183 -7.60 -48.57 -13.72
C LYS A 183 -6.56 -49.65 -13.95
N ASN A 184 -5.31 -49.41 -13.55
CA ASN A 184 -4.21 -50.35 -13.72
C ASN A 184 -4.32 -51.50 -12.72
N ASP A 185 -4.61 -51.19 -11.45
CA ASP A 185 -4.68 -52.16 -10.35
C ASP A 185 -5.97 -51.96 -9.53
N PRO A 186 -7.12 -52.50 -9.98
CA PRO A 186 -8.43 -52.27 -9.34
C PRO A 186 -8.55 -52.84 -7.92
N ASP A 187 -7.78 -53.89 -7.61
CA ASP A 187 -7.83 -54.60 -6.32
C ASP A 187 -6.83 -54.05 -5.30
N THR A 188 -5.99 -53.07 -5.68
CA THR A 188 -4.99 -52.49 -4.78
C THR A 188 -5.53 -51.19 -4.18
N PRO A 189 -5.87 -51.16 -2.87
CA PRO A 189 -6.31 -49.94 -2.22
C PRO A 189 -5.16 -48.92 -2.14
N ILE A 190 -5.45 -47.65 -2.38
CA ILE A 190 -4.48 -46.57 -2.29
C ILE A 190 -4.57 -45.98 -0.88
N SER A 191 -3.48 -46.05 -0.12
CA SER A 191 -3.36 -45.37 1.17
C SER A 191 -3.56 -43.86 0.97
N PHE A 192 -4.44 -43.25 1.77
CA PHE A 192 -4.66 -41.81 1.73
C PHE A 192 -3.36 -41.05 2.02
N PHE A 193 -2.58 -41.52 2.99
CA PHE A 193 -1.33 -40.88 3.40
C PHE A 193 -0.27 -40.95 2.32
N ASP A 194 -0.17 -42.08 1.60
CA ASP A 194 0.81 -42.22 0.51
C ASP A 194 0.49 -41.30 -0.68
N LEU A 195 -0.79 -40.98 -0.87
CA LEU A 195 -1.22 -40.04 -1.91
C LEU A 195 -0.93 -38.58 -1.55
N VAL A 196 -1.10 -38.20 -0.27
CA VAL A 196 -1.06 -36.79 0.13
C VAL A 196 0.26 -36.34 0.76
N ILE A 197 1.05 -37.23 1.36
CA ILE A 197 2.28 -36.86 2.06
C ILE A 197 3.41 -36.61 1.07
N ASP A 198 3.97 -35.40 1.11
CA ASP A 198 5.27 -35.10 0.53
C ASP A 198 6.34 -35.21 1.62
N PRO A 199 7.33 -36.12 1.51
CA PRO A 199 8.37 -36.33 2.52
C PRO A 199 9.36 -35.16 2.64
N ASN A 200 9.38 -34.24 1.67
CA ASN A 200 10.29 -33.11 1.63
C ASN A 200 9.61 -31.78 1.97
N SER A 201 8.28 -31.73 2.02
CA SER A 201 7.54 -30.48 2.26
C SER A 201 6.23 -30.69 3.02
N PHE A 202 6.20 -30.20 4.26
CA PHE A 202 4.96 -30.14 5.06
C PHE A 202 3.90 -29.25 4.40
N ALA A 203 4.29 -28.09 3.87
CA ALA A 203 3.35 -27.18 3.20
C ALA A 203 2.69 -27.86 1.99
N ARG A 204 3.46 -28.59 1.18
CA ARG A 204 2.91 -29.34 0.05
C ARG A 204 2.01 -30.48 0.49
N THR A 205 2.31 -31.13 1.62
CA THR A 205 1.41 -32.13 2.22
C THR A 205 0.06 -31.52 2.58
N VAL A 206 0.04 -30.33 3.21
CA VAL A 206 -1.19 -29.62 3.54
C VAL A 206 -1.96 -29.21 2.27
N GLU A 207 -1.27 -28.73 1.24
CA GLU A 207 -1.87 -28.43 -0.08
C GLU A 207 -2.49 -29.68 -0.73
N ASN A 208 -1.77 -30.80 -0.75
CA ASN A 208 -2.28 -32.07 -1.28
C ASN A 208 -3.55 -32.53 -0.54
N ILE A 209 -3.57 -32.46 0.79
CA ILE A 209 -4.76 -32.77 1.61
C ILE A 209 -5.92 -31.86 1.22
N PHE A 210 -5.65 -30.56 1.02
CA PHE A 210 -6.65 -29.59 0.60
C PHE A 210 -7.21 -29.91 -0.80
N HIS A 211 -6.38 -30.24 -1.78
CA HIS A 211 -6.83 -30.65 -3.11
C HIS A 211 -7.67 -31.92 -3.08
N VAL A 212 -7.24 -32.96 -2.34
CA VAL A 212 -8.00 -34.20 -2.19
C VAL A 212 -9.34 -33.95 -1.50
N SER A 213 -9.41 -33.00 -0.56
CA SER A 213 -10.67 -32.63 0.09
C SER A 213 -11.72 -32.10 -0.90
N PHE A 214 -11.32 -31.38 -1.95
CA PHE A 214 -12.22 -30.94 -3.02
C PHE A 214 -12.71 -32.11 -3.86
N ILE A 215 -11.83 -33.05 -4.20
CA ILE A 215 -12.19 -34.26 -4.96
C ILE A 215 -13.26 -35.06 -4.20
N ILE A 216 -13.13 -35.18 -2.88
CA ILE A 216 -14.11 -35.89 -2.03
C ILE A 216 -15.39 -35.07 -1.88
N ARG A 217 -15.29 -33.77 -1.64
CA ARG A 217 -16.44 -32.86 -1.50
C ARG A 217 -17.32 -32.88 -2.75
N ASP A 218 -16.69 -32.90 -3.91
CA ASP A 218 -17.35 -32.87 -5.22
C ASP A 218 -17.81 -34.27 -5.66
N GLY A 219 -17.51 -35.31 -4.86
CA GLY A 219 -18.04 -36.66 -5.01
C GLY A 219 -17.26 -37.56 -5.97
N PHE A 220 -16.08 -37.13 -6.43
CA PHE A 220 -15.24 -37.89 -7.36
C PHE A 220 -14.39 -38.97 -6.67
N ALA A 221 -14.17 -38.87 -5.36
CA ALA A 221 -13.47 -39.87 -4.56
C ALA A 221 -14.14 -40.07 -3.20
N GLN A 222 -13.89 -41.22 -2.58
CA GLN A 222 -14.35 -41.55 -1.24
C GLN A 222 -13.19 -42.10 -0.41
N ILE A 223 -13.18 -41.77 0.89
CA ILE A 223 -12.31 -42.39 1.88
C ILE A 223 -13.06 -43.54 2.57
N LYS A 224 -12.39 -44.67 2.70
CA LYS A 224 -12.81 -45.84 3.50
C LYS A 224 -11.69 -46.21 4.48
N LEU A 225 -12.00 -47.05 5.45
CA LEU A 225 -10.99 -47.66 6.31
C LEU A 225 -10.73 -49.09 5.81
N ASP A 226 -9.47 -49.48 5.74
CA ASP A 226 -9.07 -50.86 5.47
C ASP A 226 -9.20 -51.76 6.73
N ASP A 227 -8.76 -53.00 6.61
CA ASP A 227 -8.79 -53.99 7.69
C ASP A 227 -7.95 -53.57 8.91
N ASP A 228 -6.89 -52.79 8.68
CA ASP A 228 -6.01 -52.22 9.71
C ASP A 228 -6.53 -50.88 10.27
N LYS A 229 -7.73 -50.45 9.82
CA LYS A 229 -8.38 -49.19 10.17
C LYS A 229 -7.61 -47.94 9.71
N LEU A 230 -6.80 -48.08 8.67
CA LEU A 230 -6.11 -46.97 8.02
C LEU A 230 -6.95 -46.40 6.88
N PRO A 231 -6.90 -45.08 6.64
CA PRO A 231 -7.67 -44.44 5.59
C PRO A 231 -7.11 -44.80 4.21
N ILE A 232 -7.97 -45.36 3.37
CA ILE A 232 -7.73 -45.64 1.95
C ILE A 232 -8.66 -44.75 1.11
N ILE A 233 -8.18 -44.34 -0.07
CA ILE A 233 -8.93 -43.50 -1.02
C ILE A 233 -9.20 -44.28 -2.30
N GLU A 234 -10.45 -44.23 -2.76
CA GLU A 234 -10.88 -44.84 -4.02
C GLU A 234 -11.68 -43.84 -4.87
N PRO A 235 -11.63 -43.93 -6.21
CA PRO A 235 -12.55 -43.19 -7.07
C PRO A 235 -14.00 -43.58 -6.77
N SER A 236 -14.87 -42.57 -6.72
CA SER A 236 -16.31 -42.81 -6.62
C SER A 236 -16.83 -43.38 -7.94
N LYS A 237 -17.59 -44.47 -7.88
CA LYS A 237 -18.26 -45.04 -9.06
C LYS A 237 -19.50 -44.18 -9.35
N ASP A 238 -19.37 -43.23 -10.27
CA ASP A 238 -20.47 -42.37 -10.70
C ASP A 238 -21.64 -43.19 -11.29
N ASN A 239 -22.84 -43.06 -10.69
CA ASN A 239 -24.11 -42.82 -11.41
C ASN A 239 -25.40 -42.78 -10.55
N GLU A 240 -25.38 -42.93 -9.22
CA GLU A 240 -26.65 -42.91 -8.46
C GLU A 240 -26.94 -41.63 -7.67
N ARG A 241 -26.07 -40.61 -7.71
CA ARG A 241 -26.26 -39.40 -6.88
C ARG A 241 -26.73 -38.15 -7.63
N LYS A 242 -27.01 -38.24 -8.93
CA LYS A 242 -27.60 -37.11 -9.68
C LYS A 242 -29.13 -37.00 -9.54
N GLU A 243 -29.81 -37.94 -8.86
CA GLU A 243 -31.28 -37.92 -8.72
C GLU A 243 -31.84 -37.92 -7.28
N ASN A 244 -31.03 -38.07 -6.24
CA ASN A 244 -31.54 -38.04 -4.85
C ASN A 244 -31.21 -36.73 -4.13
N ASP A 245 -31.86 -35.67 -4.59
CA ASP A 245 -31.89 -34.31 -4.04
C ASP A 245 -32.67 -34.19 -2.72
N ASN A 246 -32.78 -35.25 -1.89
CA ASN A 246 -33.58 -35.18 -0.65
C ASN A 246 -33.28 -36.23 0.44
N SER A 247 -32.11 -36.85 0.42
CA SER A 247 -31.62 -37.50 1.65
C SER A 247 -30.24 -36.93 1.95
N ALA A 248 -30.09 -36.36 3.15
CA ALA A 248 -28.80 -36.10 3.76
C ALA A 248 -28.11 -37.45 3.99
N GLY A 249 -27.63 -38.07 2.89
CA GLY A 249 -26.79 -39.25 2.93
C GLY A 249 -25.59 -38.91 3.79
N ALA A 250 -25.33 -39.74 4.79
CA ALA A 250 -24.33 -39.51 5.84
C ALA A 250 -23.07 -38.86 5.24
N ARG A 251 -22.91 -37.56 5.47
CA ARG A 251 -21.70 -36.82 5.11
C ARG A 251 -20.66 -37.32 6.10
N ASN A 252 -19.92 -38.35 5.71
CA ASN A 252 -18.85 -38.92 6.50
C ASN A 252 -17.72 -37.88 6.56
N GLN A 253 -17.77 -37.03 7.57
CA GLN A 253 -16.73 -36.05 7.84
C GLN A 253 -15.59 -36.77 8.56
N VAL A 254 -14.44 -36.85 7.90
CA VAL A 254 -13.20 -37.31 8.53
C VAL A 254 -12.47 -36.07 9.04
N VAL A 255 -12.24 -36.02 10.36
CA VAL A 255 -11.41 -34.99 10.99
C VAL A 255 -10.06 -35.63 11.31
N MET A 256 -9.01 -35.12 10.71
CA MET A 256 -7.63 -35.56 10.93
C MET A 256 -6.80 -34.39 11.46
N SER A 257 -6.04 -34.63 12.53
CA SER A 257 -5.00 -33.72 13.00
C SER A 257 -3.66 -34.15 12.42
N LEU A 258 -2.93 -33.21 11.84
CA LEU A 258 -1.57 -33.41 11.39
C LEU A 258 -0.75 -32.19 11.75
N ASN A 259 0.18 -32.33 12.68
CA ASN A 259 1.16 -31.31 13.01
C ASN A 259 2.52 -31.60 12.34
N HIS A 260 3.42 -30.62 12.35
CA HIS A 260 4.73 -30.76 11.70
C HIS A 260 5.61 -31.86 12.32
N GLN A 261 5.43 -32.17 13.61
CA GLN A 261 6.17 -33.25 14.27
C GLN A 261 5.63 -34.63 13.87
N GLU A 262 4.31 -34.78 13.71
CA GLU A 262 3.66 -36.02 13.24
C GLU A 262 3.92 -36.31 11.77
N TRP A 263 4.09 -35.25 10.95
CA TRP A 263 4.48 -35.38 9.55
C TRP A 263 5.91 -35.90 9.35
N LYS A 264 6.81 -35.63 10.31
CA LYS A 264 8.23 -35.97 10.22
C LYS A 264 8.53 -37.38 10.71
#